data_AF-A0A8S1ZWI3-F1
#
_entry.id   AF-A0A8S1ZWI3-F1
#
_cell.length_a   1.000
_cell.length_b   1.000
_cell.length_c   1.000
_cell.angle_alpha   90.00
_cell.angle_beta   90.00
_cell.angle_gamma   90.00
#
_symmetry.space_group_name_H-M   'P 1'
#
loop_
_entity.id
_entity.type
_entity.pdbx_description
1 polymer ?
#
loop_
_entity_poly.entity_id
_entity_poly.type
_entity_poly.pdbx_seq_one_letter_code
_entity_poly.pdbx_strand_id
1 'polypeptide(L)'
;MSSTYKLNHTDSFGNGDAKSLAENGFSHLTSLAQSEKAVQELLLQQTPMQTTDDHLIEFSEALRTVAKALRGAAEGKALAQAEAAEWKRRYELERSKNVELQHKELSNGVCADESNSQRIEHLAKSPRLYAQENSSNGMERICSHEVLQDGGFNSFTNKLKRKASFKLSWGCKGMANDQHKKEIVSFERGNISTAERSSKQISLTWESDPQTVLIITKPNSTSVRVLSVDMVRWLRTQKGLNIYVEPRVKEELLSESSSFNFVQTWEDDKEISLLHTKVDLLITLGGDGTVLWAASMFKGPVPPIVPFSMGSLGFMTPFHSEQYRDCLEAVLKGPISITLRHRLQCHIIRDKATNEYETEETMLVLNEVTIDRGISSFLTNLECYCDNSFVTCVQGDGLILSTTSGSTAYSLAAGGSMVHPQVPGILFTPICPHSLSFRPLILPEHVTVRVQVPFNSRSSAWVSFDGKDRKQLEAGDALVCSMAPWPVSTACQVESTNDFLRSIHDGLHWNVRKTQSADGPRDT
;
A
#
# COMPACT_ATOMS: atom_id res chain seq x y z
N MET A 1 -21.99 -14.01 -58.56
CA MET A 1 -21.46 -12.80 -59.21
C MET A 1 -20.42 -12.19 -58.28
N SER A 2 -19.25 -11.68 -58.66
CA SER A 2 -18.26 -11.95 -59.71
C SER A 2 -17.29 -10.75 -59.72
N SER A 3 -16.02 -10.97 -60.06
CA SER A 3 -14.99 -9.94 -60.32
C SER A 3 -14.45 -9.09 -59.15
N THR A 4 -13.26 -9.48 -58.73
CA THR A 4 -12.06 -8.65 -58.50
C THR A 4 -11.88 -7.45 -59.45
N TYR A 5 -11.02 -6.49 -59.10
CA TYR A 5 -9.69 -6.33 -59.74
C TYR A 5 -8.74 -5.37 -58.97
N LYS A 6 -7.42 -5.48 -59.26
CA LYS A 6 -6.32 -4.63 -58.75
C LYS A 6 -5.94 -3.56 -59.80
N LEU A 7 -5.09 -2.60 -59.42
CA LEU A 7 -3.82 -2.16 -60.09
C LEU A 7 -3.13 -1.16 -59.09
N ASN A 8 -1.83 -1.21 -58.74
CA ASN A 8 -0.56 -0.96 -59.47
C ASN A 8 -0.25 0.57 -59.62
N HIS A 9 0.98 1.11 -59.58
CA HIS A 9 2.36 0.56 -59.41
C HIS A 9 3.36 1.67 -58.91
N THR A 10 4.59 1.28 -58.54
CA THR A 10 5.94 1.96 -58.48
C THR A 10 6.19 3.32 -59.18
N ASP A 11 7.22 4.17 -58.95
CA ASP A 11 8.32 4.37 -57.94
C ASP A 11 8.85 5.85 -58.13
N SER A 12 10.11 6.37 -58.03
CA SER A 12 11.50 5.87 -57.84
C SER A 12 12.56 6.98 -57.55
N PHE A 13 13.60 6.64 -56.76
CA PHE A 13 15.03 7.09 -56.70
C PHE A 13 15.52 8.56 -56.93
N GLY A 14 16.37 9.02 -55.98
CA GLY A 14 17.64 9.75 -56.24
C GLY A 14 17.67 11.29 -56.07
N ASN A 15 18.82 11.95 -55.84
CA ASN A 15 20.17 11.52 -55.43
C ASN A 15 21.05 12.73 -55.01
N GLY A 16 22.07 12.53 -54.15
CA GLY A 16 23.17 13.49 -53.85
C GLY A 16 22.80 14.72 -52.99
N ASP A 17 23.74 15.42 -52.34
CA ASP A 17 25.17 15.15 -52.14
C ASP A 17 25.70 15.82 -50.85
N ALA A 18 26.86 15.38 -50.33
CA ALA A 18 27.39 15.77 -49.01
C ALA A 18 28.60 16.73 -49.04
N LYS A 19 28.85 17.41 -47.91
CA LYS A 19 30.19 17.90 -47.50
C LYS A 19 30.29 18.11 -45.98
N SER A 20 31.52 18.21 -45.48
CA SER A 20 31.90 17.73 -44.13
C SER A 20 32.96 18.60 -43.42
N LEU A 21 33.31 18.19 -42.17
CA LEU A 21 34.37 18.69 -41.27
C LEU A 21 34.00 19.99 -40.52
N ALA A 22 33.89 20.02 -39.18
CA ALA A 22 34.89 19.85 -38.08
C ALA A 22 35.59 21.19 -37.72
N GLU A 23 35.99 21.51 -36.49
CA GLU A 23 36.08 20.76 -35.21
C GLU A 23 36.08 21.75 -33.99
N ASN A 24 36.02 21.23 -32.76
CA ASN A 24 36.41 21.85 -31.47
C ASN A 24 35.66 23.06 -30.87
N GLY A 25 35.29 22.94 -29.58
CA GLY A 25 35.82 23.87 -28.57
C GLY A 25 34.88 24.82 -27.79
N PHE A 26 34.44 24.35 -26.61
CA PHE A 26 34.21 25.16 -25.37
C PHE A 26 33.03 26.15 -25.22
N SER A 27 32.69 26.36 -23.94
CA SER A 27 31.85 27.42 -23.33
C SER A 27 30.34 27.50 -23.66
N HIS A 28 29.52 27.11 -22.68
CA HIS A 28 28.22 27.74 -22.43
C HIS A 28 28.40 29.27 -22.28
N LEU A 29 27.62 30.07 -23.03
CA LEU A 29 27.03 31.36 -22.59
C LEU A 29 26.28 32.11 -23.72
N THR A 30 26.58 31.83 -24.99
CA THR A 30 26.14 32.64 -26.15
C THR A 30 24.69 32.46 -26.61
N SER A 31 23.97 31.44 -26.12
CA SER A 31 22.63 31.08 -26.64
C SER A 31 21.54 32.13 -26.39
N LEU A 32 21.68 33.04 -25.42
CA LEU A 32 20.66 34.06 -25.12
C LEU A 32 20.78 35.30 -26.01
N ALA A 33 22.00 35.73 -26.32
CA ALA A 33 22.25 36.96 -27.07
C ALA A 33 21.85 36.86 -28.57
N GLN A 34 21.75 35.63 -29.10
CA GLN A 34 21.32 35.41 -30.49
C GLN A 34 19.79 35.42 -30.64
N SER A 35 19.02 34.99 -29.63
CA SER A 35 17.56 35.05 -29.69
C SER A 35 17.04 36.50 -29.55
N GLU A 36 17.65 37.33 -28.72
CA GLU A 36 17.28 38.75 -28.60
C GLU A 36 17.47 39.50 -29.92
N LYS A 37 18.58 39.26 -30.63
CA LYS A 37 18.85 39.88 -31.93
C LYS A 37 17.83 39.47 -33.01
N ALA A 38 17.49 38.18 -33.07
CA ALA A 38 16.49 37.67 -34.01
C ALA A 38 15.10 38.28 -33.79
N VAL A 39 14.69 38.48 -32.53
CA VAL A 39 13.43 39.18 -32.18
C VAL A 39 13.50 40.66 -32.55
N GLN A 40 14.65 41.31 -32.38
CA GLN A 40 14.81 42.74 -32.63
C GLN A 40 14.85 43.09 -34.13
N GLU A 41 15.37 42.22 -35.00
CA GLU A 41 15.25 42.38 -36.46
C GLU A 41 13.81 42.14 -36.95
N LEU A 42 13.08 41.18 -36.36
CA LEU A 42 11.67 40.92 -36.65
C LEU A 42 10.75 42.12 -36.34
N LEU A 43 11.11 42.91 -35.30
CA LEU A 43 10.38 44.12 -34.91
C LEU A 43 10.67 45.35 -35.79
N LEU A 44 11.67 45.30 -36.69
CA LEU A 44 12.09 46.44 -37.50
C LEU A 44 11.63 46.39 -38.97
N GLN A 45 10.92 45.34 -39.40
CA GLN A 45 10.51 45.14 -40.80
C GLN A 45 8.99 45.17 -41.05
N GLN A 46 8.24 46.10 -40.45
CA GLN A 46 6.82 46.32 -40.82
C GLN A 46 6.47 47.80 -41.04
N THR A 47 6.25 48.16 -42.32
CA THR A 47 5.55 49.36 -42.76
C THR A 47 4.03 49.22 -42.56
N PRO A 48 3.27 50.32 -42.42
CA PRO A 48 1.99 50.30 -41.70
C PRO A 48 0.84 49.63 -42.46
N MET A 49 0.12 48.75 -41.75
CA MET A 49 -1.17 48.20 -42.14
C MET A 49 -2.17 48.41 -41.00
N GLN A 50 -3.38 48.85 -41.32
CA GLN A 50 -4.44 49.10 -40.33
C GLN A 50 -5.17 47.79 -39.97
N THR A 51 -4.94 47.26 -38.77
CA THR A 51 -5.81 46.39 -37.94
C THR A 51 -5.00 45.91 -36.73
N THR A 52 -5.57 45.87 -35.51
CA THR A 52 -5.22 44.98 -34.36
C THR A 52 -5.80 45.37 -32.97
N ASP A 53 -6.60 46.43 -32.82
CA ASP A 53 -7.22 46.76 -31.52
C ASP A 53 -8.04 45.60 -30.91
N ASP A 54 -8.77 44.85 -31.75
CA ASP A 54 -9.65 43.76 -31.30
C ASP A 54 -8.93 42.68 -30.49
N HIS A 55 -7.69 42.30 -30.87
CA HIS A 55 -6.92 41.28 -30.15
C HIS A 55 -6.37 41.79 -28.81
N LEU A 56 -6.12 43.10 -28.68
CA LEU A 56 -5.75 43.70 -27.40
C LEU A 56 -6.97 43.77 -26.46
N ILE A 57 -8.16 44.03 -27.00
CA ILE A 57 -9.44 43.97 -26.27
C ILE A 57 -9.68 42.52 -25.80
N GLU A 58 -9.66 41.54 -26.71
CA GLU A 58 -9.84 40.11 -26.44
C GLU A 58 -8.89 39.59 -25.35
N PHE A 59 -7.59 39.91 -25.43
CA PHE A 59 -6.61 39.56 -24.41
C PHE A 59 -6.90 40.23 -23.05
N SER A 60 -7.38 41.48 -23.05
CA SER A 60 -7.80 42.16 -21.81
C SER A 60 -9.02 41.49 -21.15
N GLU A 61 -9.94 40.94 -21.94
CA GLU A 61 -11.15 40.26 -21.46
C GLU A 61 -10.83 38.87 -20.90
N ALA A 62 -9.92 38.15 -21.56
CA ALA A 62 -9.36 36.89 -21.06
C ALA A 62 -8.69 37.08 -19.69
N LEU A 63 -7.80 38.09 -19.54
CA LEU A 63 -7.16 38.41 -18.26
C LEU A 63 -8.17 38.83 -17.19
N ARG A 64 -9.20 39.62 -17.54
CA ARG A 64 -10.28 40.03 -16.63
C ARG A 64 -11.09 38.83 -16.14
N THR A 65 -11.29 37.83 -17.00
CA THR A 65 -11.98 36.57 -16.68
C THR A 65 -11.16 35.70 -15.74
N VAL A 66 -9.86 35.53 -15.99
CA VAL A 66 -8.93 34.80 -15.09
C VAL A 66 -8.86 35.48 -13.72
N ALA A 67 -8.75 36.81 -13.67
CA ALA A 67 -8.74 37.57 -12.41
C ALA A 67 -10.05 37.42 -11.61
N LYS A 68 -11.20 37.26 -12.28
CA LYS A 68 -12.50 36.99 -11.63
C LYS A 68 -12.56 35.56 -11.07
N ALA A 69 -12.07 34.57 -11.82
CA ALA A 69 -12.01 33.18 -11.37
C ALA A 69 -11.09 32.98 -10.15
N LEU A 70 -9.89 33.57 -10.18
CA LEU A 70 -8.95 33.54 -9.05
C LEU A 70 -9.52 34.19 -7.77
N ARG A 71 -10.30 35.27 -7.93
CA ARG A 71 -10.98 35.93 -6.81
C ARG A 71 -12.06 35.03 -6.19
N GLY A 72 -12.91 34.42 -7.01
CA GLY A 72 -13.91 33.45 -6.52
C GLY A 72 -13.30 32.23 -5.83
N ALA A 73 -12.15 31.75 -6.31
CA ALA A 73 -11.40 30.67 -5.64
C ALA A 73 -10.84 31.10 -4.26
N ALA A 74 -10.36 32.35 -4.14
CA ALA A 74 -9.89 32.90 -2.86
C ALA A 74 -11.05 33.14 -1.88
N GLU A 75 -12.18 33.66 -2.35
CA GLU A 75 -13.40 33.88 -1.57
C GLU A 75 -13.99 32.54 -1.09
N GLY A 76 -14.08 31.53 -1.96
CA GLY A 76 -14.50 30.17 -1.59
C GLY A 76 -13.58 29.51 -0.56
N LYS A 77 -12.26 29.69 -0.68
CA LYS A 77 -11.30 29.22 0.32
C LYS A 77 -11.50 29.91 1.67
N ALA A 78 -11.73 31.22 1.68
CA ALA A 78 -11.99 31.97 2.91
C ALA A 78 -13.31 31.53 3.58
N LEU A 79 -14.36 31.26 2.79
CA LEU A 79 -15.63 30.74 3.28
C LEU A 79 -15.46 29.37 3.95
N ALA A 80 -14.80 28.41 3.26
CA ALA A 80 -14.54 27.08 3.80
C ALA A 80 -13.66 27.10 5.06
N GLN A 81 -12.70 28.03 5.13
CA GLN A 81 -11.88 28.23 6.34
C GLN A 81 -12.69 28.83 7.51
N ALA A 82 -13.65 29.73 7.23
CA ALA A 82 -14.54 30.28 8.24
C ALA A 82 -15.52 29.20 8.77
N GLU A 83 -16.08 28.38 7.88
CA GLU A 83 -16.94 27.25 8.23
C GLU A 83 -16.18 26.20 9.06
N ALA A 84 -14.99 25.77 8.64
CA ALA A 84 -14.16 24.84 9.41
C ALA A 84 -13.80 25.39 10.80
N ALA A 85 -13.56 26.70 10.93
CA ALA A 85 -13.34 27.36 12.22
C ALA A 85 -14.61 27.41 13.09
N GLU A 86 -15.81 27.46 12.50
CA GLU A 86 -17.06 27.36 13.24
C GLU A 86 -17.35 25.93 13.69
N TRP A 87 -17.18 24.92 12.82
CA TRP A 87 -17.28 23.50 13.16
C TRP A 87 -16.34 23.14 14.32
N LYS A 88 -15.10 23.64 14.30
CA LYS A 88 -14.15 23.47 15.42
C LYS A 88 -14.70 24.05 16.72
N ARG A 89 -15.24 25.28 16.72
CA ARG A 89 -15.86 25.87 17.92
C ARG A 89 -17.08 25.08 18.41
N ARG A 90 -17.94 24.60 17.50
CA ARG A 90 -19.11 23.77 17.85
C ARG A 90 -18.67 22.45 18.50
N TYR A 91 -17.65 21.79 17.97
CA TYR A 91 -17.07 20.58 18.54
C TYR A 91 -16.42 20.81 19.92
N GLU A 92 -15.65 21.89 20.08
CA GLU A 92 -15.02 22.25 21.37
C GLU A 92 -16.05 22.60 22.44
N LEU A 93 -17.16 23.25 22.07
CA LEU A 93 -18.30 23.53 22.95
C LEU A 93 -18.99 22.22 23.39
N GLU A 94 -19.35 21.35 22.45
CA GLU A 94 -20.07 20.11 22.75
C GLU A 94 -19.20 19.13 23.54
N ARG A 95 -17.89 19.07 23.26
CA ARG A 95 -16.92 18.32 24.08
C ARG A 95 -16.88 18.83 25.53
N SER A 96 -16.88 20.15 25.73
CA SER A 96 -16.87 20.77 27.07
C SER A 96 -18.17 20.47 27.82
N LYS A 97 -19.31 20.59 27.13
CA LYS A 97 -20.65 20.25 27.64
C LYS A 97 -20.79 18.77 28.02
N ASN A 98 -20.22 17.86 27.25
CA ASN A 98 -20.20 16.43 27.59
C ASN A 98 -19.31 16.12 28.82
N VAL A 99 -18.20 16.83 29.00
CA VAL A 99 -17.39 16.74 30.24
C VAL A 99 -18.15 17.29 31.45
N GLU A 100 -18.88 18.40 31.32
CA GLU A 100 -19.75 18.91 32.40
C GLU A 100 -20.90 17.95 32.75
N LEU A 101 -21.49 17.28 31.75
CA LEU A 101 -22.53 16.27 31.98
C LEU A 101 -21.98 15.08 32.76
N GLN A 102 -20.83 14.53 32.35
CA GLN A 102 -20.16 13.45 33.09
C GLN A 102 -19.81 13.87 34.53
N HIS A 103 -19.34 15.10 34.74
CA HIS A 103 -19.10 15.63 36.09
C HIS A 103 -20.38 15.79 36.92
N LYS A 104 -21.54 16.11 36.31
CA LYS A 104 -22.84 16.19 37.00
C LYS A 104 -23.43 14.82 37.35
N GLU A 105 -23.26 13.84 36.48
CA GLU A 105 -23.64 12.44 36.76
C GLU A 105 -22.81 11.87 37.92
N LEU A 106 -21.52 12.22 37.99
CA LEU A 106 -20.65 11.89 39.12
C LEU A 106 -20.97 12.68 40.41
N SER A 107 -21.54 13.88 40.34
CA SER A 107 -21.84 14.70 41.53
C SER A 107 -23.18 14.38 42.20
N ASN A 108 -24.17 13.90 41.47
CA ASN A 108 -25.52 13.65 42.00
C ASN A 108 -25.69 12.27 42.66
N GLY A 109 -24.61 11.49 42.81
CA GLY A 109 -24.67 10.05 43.11
C GLY A 109 -24.53 9.61 44.57
N VAL A 110 -24.48 10.51 45.58
CA VAL A 110 -24.29 10.10 47.00
C VAL A 110 -25.08 10.98 47.98
N CYS A 111 -26.19 10.46 48.51
CA CYS A 111 -26.76 10.78 49.83
C CYS A 111 -27.87 9.76 50.20
N ALA A 112 -27.92 9.35 51.48
CA ALA A 112 -28.80 8.33 52.07
C ALA A 112 -28.61 6.89 51.51
N ASP A 113 -28.70 5.81 52.30
CA ASP A 113 -28.81 5.71 53.76
C ASP A 113 -28.20 4.39 54.27
N GLU A 114 -27.89 4.28 55.57
CA GLU A 114 -27.43 3.03 56.18
C GLU A 114 -28.59 2.12 56.63
N SER A 115 -28.58 0.83 56.26
CA SER A 115 -28.63 -0.30 57.23
C SER A 115 -28.88 -1.69 56.61
N ASN A 116 -28.43 -2.71 57.35
CA ASN A 116 -28.90 -4.12 57.37
C ASN A 116 -28.70 -5.08 56.17
N SER A 117 -27.76 -6.01 56.40
CA SER A 117 -27.96 -7.48 56.37
C SER A 117 -27.81 -8.31 55.08
N GLN A 118 -26.77 -9.15 55.09
CA GLN A 118 -26.73 -10.57 54.68
C GLN A 118 -27.22 -11.00 53.27
N ARG A 119 -26.29 -11.20 52.31
CA ARG A 119 -25.81 -12.55 51.87
C ARG A 119 -24.82 -12.48 50.69
N ILE A 120 -23.78 -13.34 50.73
CA ILE A 120 -23.42 -14.36 49.71
C ILE A 120 -24.06 -14.10 48.32
N GLU A 121 -23.35 -13.85 47.19
CA GLU A 121 -22.14 -14.54 46.68
C GLU A 121 -21.43 -13.83 45.49
N HIS A 122 -20.20 -14.30 45.17
CA HIS A 122 -19.49 -14.32 43.87
C HIS A 122 -19.09 -13.05 43.02
N LEU A 123 -17.85 -13.16 42.50
CA LEU A 123 -17.21 -12.47 41.35
C LEU A 123 -16.63 -11.03 41.48
N ALA A 124 -15.76 -10.72 40.51
CA ALA A 124 -15.14 -9.42 40.19
C ALA A 124 -14.26 -8.73 41.26
N LYS A 125 -13.05 -9.26 41.49
CA LYS A 125 -11.93 -8.43 41.99
C LYS A 125 -11.33 -7.60 40.85
N SER A 126 -11.42 -6.28 40.93
CA SER A 126 -10.53 -5.35 40.22
C SER A 126 -10.10 -4.22 41.16
N PRO A 127 -8.91 -4.31 41.80
CA PRO A 127 -8.45 -3.26 42.69
C PRO A 127 -7.97 -2.04 41.89
N ARG A 128 -8.65 -0.89 42.07
CA ARG A 128 -8.06 0.41 41.72
C ARG A 128 -6.81 0.62 42.58
N LEU A 129 -5.67 0.93 41.96
CA LEU A 129 -4.54 1.50 42.70
C LEU A 129 -4.76 3.00 42.88
N TYR A 130 -4.54 3.48 44.11
CA TYR A 130 -4.49 4.90 44.41
C TYR A 130 -3.25 5.51 43.75
N ALA A 131 -3.41 6.71 43.20
CA ALA A 131 -2.28 7.62 43.05
C ALA A 131 -1.99 8.25 44.42
N GLN A 132 -0.72 8.24 44.85
CA GLN A 132 -0.23 9.08 45.93
C GLN A 132 1.07 9.73 45.43
N GLU A 133 1.21 11.03 45.65
CA GLU A 133 2.15 11.88 44.91
C GLU A 133 3.60 11.60 45.31
N ASN A 134 4.52 11.54 44.32
CA ASN A 134 5.85 12.17 44.40
C ASN A 134 6.62 12.15 43.06
N SER A 135 7.03 13.33 42.62
CA SER A 135 8.18 13.65 41.73
C SER A 135 8.62 12.65 40.63
N SER A 136 8.23 12.90 39.38
CA SER A 136 9.16 12.96 38.22
C SER A 136 8.40 13.32 36.92
N ASN A 137 9.03 14.08 36.02
CA ASN A 137 8.40 14.47 34.75
C ASN A 137 8.39 13.30 33.76
N GLY A 138 7.20 12.77 33.48
CA GLY A 138 6.99 11.72 32.49
C GLY A 138 6.98 12.25 31.05
N MET A 139 7.51 11.43 30.14
CA MET A 139 7.36 11.58 28.69
C MET A 139 6.78 10.25 28.19
N GLU A 140 5.57 10.29 27.60
CA GLU A 140 4.84 9.05 27.30
C GLU A 140 5.56 8.17 26.29
N ARG A 141 5.59 6.86 26.57
CA ARG A 141 6.25 5.85 25.75
C ARG A 141 5.29 5.27 24.73
N ILE A 142 5.73 5.26 23.47
CA ILE A 142 5.10 4.49 22.39
C ILE A 142 5.09 3.00 22.76
N CYS A 143 3.99 2.31 22.46
CA CYS A 143 3.71 0.95 22.90
C CYS A 143 4.77 -0.07 22.43
N SER A 144 5.21 -0.92 23.34
CA SER A 144 5.93 -2.16 23.02
C SER A 144 4.96 -3.22 22.50
N HIS A 145 5.32 -3.92 21.41
CA HIS A 145 4.54 -5.08 20.95
C HIS A 145 4.52 -6.19 22.02
N GLU A 146 3.33 -6.51 22.52
CA GLU A 146 3.12 -7.71 23.33
C GLU A 146 2.98 -8.94 22.41
N VAL A 147 3.71 -10.01 22.73
CA VAL A 147 3.46 -11.33 22.16
C VAL A 147 2.36 -11.97 22.99
N LEU A 148 1.22 -12.27 22.36
CA LEU A 148 0.05 -12.84 23.03
C LEU A 148 0.41 -14.12 23.81
N GLN A 149 0.05 -14.14 25.10
CA GLN A 149 0.03 -15.36 25.90
C GLN A 149 -1.34 -16.04 25.77
N ASP A 150 -1.36 -17.36 25.64
CA ASP A 150 -2.58 -18.15 25.49
C ASP A 150 -3.49 -18.01 26.74
N GLY A 151 -4.66 -17.38 26.56
CA GLY A 151 -5.73 -17.38 27.56
C GLY A 151 -6.35 -18.77 27.68
N GLY A 152 -6.09 -19.46 28.79
CA GLY A 152 -6.44 -20.87 28.93
C GLY A 152 -7.94 -21.17 28.96
N PHE A 153 -8.38 -22.05 28.05
CA PHE A 153 -9.66 -22.76 28.12
C PHE A 153 -9.44 -24.27 28.34
N ASN A 154 -10.27 -24.89 29.18
CA ASN A 154 -10.04 -26.24 29.67
C ASN A 154 -10.52 -27.34 28.70
N SER A 155 -9.62 -28.29 28.44
CA SER A 155 -9.89 -29.73 28.24
C SER A 155 -11.06 -30.13 27.32
N PHE A 156 -10.78 -30.27 26.02
CA PHE A 156 -11.29 -31.41 25.25
C PHE A 156 -10.14 -32.10 24.50
N THR A 157 -10.15 -33.44 24.52
CA THR A 157 -8.99 -34.25 24.13
C THR A 157 -8.93 -34.53 22.63
N ASN A 158 -8.03 -33.85 21.93
CA ASN A 158 -7.40 -34.36 20.72
C ASN A 158 -5.95 -33.86 20.64
N LYS A 159 -5.03 -34.66 20.07
CA LYS A 159 -3.60 -34.35 19.99
C LYS A 159 -3.31 -33.33 18.88
N LEU A 160 -3.79 -32.10 19.03
CA LEU A 160 -3.36 -30.98 18.21
C LEU A 160 -1.89 -30.68 18.55
N LYS A 161 -0.98 -30.89 17.59
CA LYS A 161 0.43 -30.51 17.77
C LYS A 161 0.51 -28.99 17.90
N ARG A 162 1.34 -28.49 18.82
CA ARG A 162 1.55 -27.06 19.05
C ARG A 162 2.10 -26.41 17.76
N LYS A 163 1.55 -25.25 17.39
CA LYS A 163 2.04 -24.41 16.30
C LYS A 163 3.52 -24.07 16.51
N ALA A 164 4.30 -23.99 15.43
CA ALA A 164 5.69 -23.59 15.51
C ALA A 164 5.82 -22.11 15.94
N SER A 165 6.59 -21.86 17.01
CA SER A 165 6.98 -20.50 17.38
C SER A 165 8.21 -20.05 16.61
N PHE A 166 8.31 -18.74 16.39
CA PHE A 166 9.43 -18.12 15.71
C PHE A 166 9.72 -16.76 16.34
N LYS A 167 10.97 -16.31 16.19
CA LYS A 167 11.44 -15.02 16.66
C LYS A 167 11.94 -14.19 15.49
N LEU A 168 11.55 -12.91 15.49
CA LEU A 168 12.15 -11.92 14.61
C LEU A 168 13.38 -11.30 15.29
N SER A 169 14.45 -11.09 14.52
CA SER A 169 15.63 -10.35 14.97
C SER A 169 16.07 -9.36 13.90
N TRP A 170 16.72 -8.27 14.32
CA TRP A 170 17.23 -7.27 13.37
C TRP A 170 18.75 -7.41 13.20
N GLY A 171 19.19 -7.61 11.96
CA GLY A 171 20.59 -7.82 11.60
C GLY A 171 21.24 -6.59 10.95
N CYS A 172 22.54 -6.43 11.22
CA CYS A 172 23.45 -5.57 10.47
C CYS A 172 24.63 -6.42 9.97
N LYS A 173 24.95 -6.35 8.67
CA LYS A 173 26.20 -6.92 8.12
C LYS A 173 27.37 -6.00 8.51
N GLY A 174 28.09 -6.37 9.56
CA GLY A 174 29.40 -5.85 9.95
C GLY A 174 30.45 -6.96 9.91
N MET A 175 31.74 -6.59 9.95
CA MET A 175 32.84 -7.56 9.96
C MET A 175 32.82 -8.46 11.22
N ALA A 176 33.43 -9.63 11.12
CA ALA A 176 33.34 -10.70 12.13
C ALA A 176 34.13 -10.39 13.42
N ASN A 177 33.59 -9.52 14.28
CA ASN A 177 33.73 -9.49 15.74
C ASN A 177 32.96 -8.29 16.34
N ASP A 178 31.64 -8.40 16.49
CA ASP A 178 30.89 -7.46 17.34
C ASP A 178 29.82 -8.19 18.16
N GLN A 179 29.90 -8.05 19.48
CA GLN A 179 28.96 -8.68 20.41
C GLN A 179 27.68 -7.84 20.49
N HIS A 180 26.54 -8.47 20.79
CA HIS A 180 25.21 -7.85 20.68
C HIS A 180 25.06 -6.57 21.53
N LYS A 181 25.25 -5.39 20.91
CA LYS A 181 24.83 -4.10 21.46
C LYS A 181 23.31 -4.04 21.56
N LYS A 182 22.81 -4.21 22.79
CA LYS A 182 21.49 -3.70 23.19
C LYS A 182 21.67 -2.22 23.48
N GLU A 183 21.06 -1.34 22.69
CA GLU A 183 21.21 0.09 22.93
C GLU A 183 20.32 0.58 24.07
N ILE A 184 20.95 1.26 25.04
CA ILE A 184 20.30 2.17 25.97
C ILE A 184 20.70 3.57 25.53
N VAL A 185 19.72 4.40 25.18
CA VAL A 185 19.97 5.79 24.79
C VAL A 185 20.49 6.56 25.99
N SER A 186 21.63 7.22 25.83
CA SER A 186 22.22 8.15 26.80
C SER A 186 22.47 9.50 26.14
N PHE A 187 22.38 10.58 26.91
CA PHE A 187 22.28 11.95 26.39
C PHE A 187 23.47 12.78 26.87
N GLU A 188 24.60 12.70 26.17
CA GLU A 188 25.80 13.49 26.48
C GLU A 188 26.12 14.53 25.41
N ARG A 189 26.30 15.79 25.85
CA ARG A 189 27.03 16.85 25.13
C ARG A 189 26.49 17.29 23.77
N GLY A 190 25.16 17.32 23.59
CA GLY A 190 24.49 18.29 22.70
C GLY A 190 24.61 18.09 21.18
N ASN A 191 25.26 17.03 20.71
CA ASN A 191 25.21 16.64 19.29
C ASN A 191 24.09 15.61 19.06
N ILE A 192 23.23 15.82 18.07
CA ILE A 192 22.31 14.78 17.58
C ILE A 192 23.08 13.86 16.63
N SER A 193 23.95 13.02 17.20
CA SER A 193 24.48 11.86 16.50
C SER A 193 23.52 10.69 16.70
N THR A 194 22.56 10.52 15.78
CA THR A 194 21.91 9.22 15.64
C THR A 194 22.98 8.21 15.20
N ALA A 195 23.28 7.23 16.05
CA ALA A 195 23.68 5.93 15.51
C ALA A 195 22.63 5.54 14.46
N GLU A 196 23.07 5.08 13.29
CA GLU A 196 22.18 4.90 12.14
C GLU A 196 20.89 4.16 12.56
N ARG A 197 19.72 4.60 12.06
CA ARG A 197 18.56 3.70 11.91
C ARG A 197 18.88 2.69 10.79
N SER A 198 19.90 1.87 11.06
CA SER A 198 20.43 0.81 10.23
C SER A 198 19.50 -0.40 10.33
N SER A 199 18.24 -0.20 9.95
CA SER A 199 17.24 -1.25 9.84
C SER A 199 17.51 -2.09 8.58
N LYS A 200 18.71 -2.71 8.51
CA LYS A 200 19.28 -3.30 7.29
C LYS A 200 18.59 -4.60 6.85
N GLN A 201 18.29 -5.55 7.74
CA GLN A 201 17.45 -6.72 7.40
C GLN A 201 16.72 -7.34 8.61
N ILE A 202 15.45 -7.73 8.44
CA ILE A 202 14.71 -8.57 9.39
C ILE A 202 15.01 -10.03 9.11
N SER A 203 15.40 -10.80 10.12
CA SER A 203 15.48 -12.26 10.02
C SER A 203 14.43 -12.95 10.88
N LEU A 204 13.79 -13.97 10.32
CA LEU A 204 12.92 -14.92 11.03
C LEU A 204 13.74 -16.16 11.39
N THR A 205 13.67 -16.57 12.66
CA THR A 205 14.29 -17.82 13.16
C THR A 205 13.20 -18.67 13.81
N TRP A 206 13.05 -19.92 13.37
CA TRP A 206 12.17 -20.88 14.03
C TRP A 206 12.73 -21.25 15.41
N GLU A 207 11.89 -21.23 16.44
CA GLU A 207 12.22 -21.76 17.77
C GLU A 207 11.86 -23.25 17.89
N SER A 208 11.07 -23.75 16.93
CA SER A 208 10.64 -25.15 16.79
C SER A 208 10.33 -25.43 15.32
N ASP A 209 10.69 -26.60 14.80
CA ASP A 209 10.54 -26.93 13.37
C ASP A 209 9.08 -26.80 12.86
N PRO A 210 8.82 -26.04 11.78
CA PRO A 210 7.47 -25.92 11.20
C PRO A 210 6.90 -27.29 10.81
N GLN A 211 5.63 -27.53 11.11
CA GLN A 211 4.94 -28.81 10.95
C GLN A 211 3.87 -28.77 9.85
N THR A 212 3.25 -27.62 9.63
CA THR A 212 2.05 -27.46 8.77
C THR A 212 2.23 -26.34 7.75
N VAL A 213 2.13 -26.70 6.47
CA VAL A 213 2.29 -25.80 5.32
C VAL A 213 0.97 -25.66 4.57
N LEU A 214 0.58 -24.42 4.27
CA LEU A 214 -0.50 -24.11 3.34
C LEU A 214 0.07 -23.81 1.96
N ILE A 215 -0.43 -24.46 0.90
CA ILE A 215 -0.04 -24.18 -0.48
C ILE A 215 -1.24 -23.61 -1.25
N ILE A 216 -1.06 -22.41 -1.82
CA ILE A 216 -2.03 -21.70 -2.63
C ILE A 216 -1.49 -21.60 -4.06
N THR A 217 -2.34 -21.86 -5.07
CA THR A 217 -1.87 -21.99 -6.45
C THR A 217 -2.62 -21.07 -7.41
N LYS A 218 -1.92 -20.53 -8.42
CA LYS A 218 -2.59 -19.84 -9.53
C LYS A 218 -3.51 -20.83 -10.27
N PRO A 219 -4.82 -20.55 -10.41
CA PRO A 219 -5.74 -21.45 -11.10
C PRO A 219 -5.46 -21.53 -12.61
N ASN A 220 -6.01 -22.56 -13.26
CA ASN A 220 -6.02 -22.74 -14.71
C ASN A 220 -4.62 -22.72 -15.37
N SER A 221 -3.61 -23.29 -14.70
CA SER A 221 -2.23 -23.36 -15.22
C SER A 221 -1.61 -24.74 -15.02
N THR A 222 -1.36 -25.44 -16.12
CA THR A 222 -0.82 -26.82 -16.12
C THR A 222 0.57 -26.92 -15.48
N SER A 223 1.45 -25.93 -15.71
CA SER A 223 2.78 -25.88 -15.10
C SER A 223 2.71 -25.76 -13.58
N VAL A 224 1.75 -24.96 -13.07
CA VAL A 224 1.49 -24.80 -11.64
C VAL A 224 0.94 -26.10 -11.03
N ARG A 225 -0.01 -26.76 -11.71
CA ARG A 225 -0.57 -28.06 -11.30
C ARG A 225 0.54 -29.12 -11.19
N VAL A 226 1.36 -29.30 -12.23
CA VAL A 226 2.49 -30.26 -12.24
C VAL A 226 3.48 -29.96 -11.12
N LEU A 227 3.88 -28.70 -10.93
CA LEU A 227 4.79 -28.35 -9.84
C LEU A 227 4.17 -28.62 -8.46
N SER A 228 2.88 -28.32 -8.29
CA SER A 228 2.20 -28.52 -7.00
C SER A 228 2.14 -30.01 -6.62
N VAL A 229 1.88 -30.91 -7.57
CA VAL A 229 1.93 -32.38 -7.40
C VAL A 229 3.29 -32.83 -6.87
N ASP A 230 4.38 -32.37 -7.49
CA ASP A 230 5.74 -32.76 -7.10
C ASP A 230 6.19 -32.13 -5.77
N MET A 231 5.81 -30.87 -5.52
CA MET A 231 6.10 -30.17 -4.28
C MET A 231 5.37 -30.80 -3.09
N VAL A 232 4.07 -31.09 -3.22
CA VAL A 232 3.27 -31.78 -2.19
C VAL A 232 3.85 -33.16 -1.89
N ARG A 233 4.23 -33.92 -2.92
CA ARG A 233 4.87 -35.24 -2.77
C ARG A 233 6.22 -35.12 -2.04
N TRP A 234 7.04 -34.13 -2.36
CA TRP A 234 8.33 -33.91 -1.71
C TRP A 234 8.20 -33.45 -0.25
N LEU A 235 7.37 -32.44 0.03
CA LEU A 235 7.14 -31.93 1.40
C LEU A 235 6.60 -33.04 2.31
N ARG A 236 5.72 -33.91 1.81
CA ARG A 236 5.21 -35.04 2.59
C ARG A 236 6.24 -36.14 2.80
N THR A 237 6.96 -36.56 1.75
CA THR A 237 7.85 -37.73 1.83
C THR A 237 9.23 -37.43 2.40
N GLN A 238 9.81 -36.25 2.12
CA GLN A 238 11.18 -35.90 2.52
C GLN A 238 11.24 -34.99 3.76
N LYS A 239 10.16 -34.24 4.05
CA LYS A 239 10.08 -33.31 5.19
C LYS A 239 9.01 -33.68 6.23
N GLY A 240 8.18 -34.69 5.95
CA GLY A 240 7.18 -35.21 6.88
C GLY A 240 6.01 -34.26 7.20
N LEU A 241 5.88 -33.16 6.45
CA LEU A 241 4.99 -32.05 6.79
C LEU A 241 3.52 -32.38 6.57
N ASN A 242 2.65 -31.70 7.31
CA ASN A 242 1.22 -31.64 7.05
C ASN A 242 0.94 -30.59 5.97
N ILE A 243 0.11 -30.95 5.00
CA ILE A 243 -0.17 -30.11 3.83
C ILE A 243 -1.64 -29.69 3.85
N TYR A 244 -1.90 -28.39 3.89
CA TYR A 244 -3.17 -27.77 3.57
C TYR A 244 -3.13 -27.18 2.16
N VAL A 245 -4.25 -27.22 1.44
CA VAL A 245 -4.45 -26.56 0.15
C VAL A 245 -5.89 -26.05 0.03
N GLU A 246 -6.15 -25.19 -0.96
CA GLU A 246 -7.52 -24.78 -1.33
C GLU A 246 -8.38 -25.98 -1.79
N PRO A 247 -9.72 -25.99 -1.56
CA PRO A 247 -10.60 -27.09 -1.97
C PRO A 247 -10.40 -27.55 -3.43
N ARG A 248 -10.37 -26.60 -4.36
CA ARG A 248 -10.04 -26.80 -5.80
C ARG A 248 -8.73 -27.56 -5.99
N VAL A 249 -7.68 -27.17 -5.26
CA VAL A 249 -6.34 -27.77 -5.38
C VAL A 249 -6.33 -29.19 -4.80
N LYS A 250 -7.13 -29.45 -3.76
CA LYS A 250 -7.32 -30.82 -3.24
C LYS A 250 -8.00 -31.72 -4.29
N GLU A 251 -9.04 -31.23 -4.96
CA GLU A 251 -9.70 -31.94 -6.07
C GLU A 251 -8.73 -32.19 -7.24
N GLU A 252 -7.96 -31.18 -7.64
CA GLU A 252 -6.92 -31.30 -8.68
C GLU A 252 -5.88 -32.38 -8.31
N LEU A 253 -5.35 -32.37 -7.08
CA LEU A 253 -4.39 -33.37 -6.59
C LEU A 253 -5.00 -34.78 -6.53
N LEU A 254 -6.24 -34.93 -6.05
CA LEU A 254 -6.93 -36.23 -6.00
C LEU A 254 -7.23 -36.78 -7.40
N SER A 255 -7.45 -35.93 -8.39
CA SER A 255 -7.61 -36.34 -9.79
C SER A 255 -6.31 -36.87 -10.43
N GLU A 256 -5.14 -36.46 -9.92
CA GLU A 256 -3.83 -37.00 -10.31
C GLU A 256 -3.52 -38.33 -9.59
N SER A 257 -3.85 -38.43 -8.29
CA SER A 257 -3.65 -39.67 -7.53
C SER A 257 -4.41 -39.70 -6.21
N SER A 258 -5.04 -40.85 -5.92
CA SER A 258 -5.58 -41.18 -4.58
C SER A 258 -4.52 -41.20 -3.47
N SER A 259 -3.23 -41.23 -3.81
CA SER A 259 -2.14 -41.08 -2.84
C SER A 259 -2.14 -39.71 -2.13
N PHE A 260 -2.81 -38.70 -2.67
CA PHE A 260 -2.96 -37.38 -2.04
C PHE A 260 -4.09 -37.28 -0.99
N ASN A 261 -4.73 -38.40 -0.61
CA ASN A 261 -5.77 -38.44 0.44
C ASN A 261 -5.32 -37.87 1.82
N PHE A 262 -4.02 -37.72 2.08
CA PHE A 262 -3.51 -37.08 3.31
C PHE A 262 -3.62 -35.55 3.31
N VAL A 263 -3.93 -34.93 2.17
CA VAL A 263 -3.97 -33.48 1.99
C VAL A 263 -5.24 -32.89 2.62
N GLN A 264 -5.05 -31.85 3.43
CA GLN A 264 -6.09 -31.18 4.19
C GLN A 264 -6.60 -29.94 3.45
N THR A 265 -7.82 -29.53 3.78
CA THR A 265 -8.52 -28.34 3.25
C THR A 265 -9.36 -27.78 4.39
N TRP A 266 -9.95 -26.61 4.18
CA TRP A 266 -11.08 -26.10 4.95
C TRP A 266 -12.41 -26.41 4.24
N GLU A 267 -13.51 -26.31 4.98
CA GLU A 267 -14.88 -26.46 4.47
C GLU A 267 -15.69 -25.14 4.48
N ASP A 268 -15.47 -24.24 5.45
CA ASP A 268 -16.19 -22.95 5.56
C ASP A 268 -15.29 -21.74 5.92
N ASP A 269 -15.86 -20.53 5.92
CA ASP A 269 -15.13 -19.29 6.22
C ASP A 269 -14.66 -19.18 7.69
N LYS A 270 -15.24 -19.96 8.61
CA LYS A 270 -14.80 -20.03 10.01
C LYS A 270 -13.52 -20.84 10.10
N GLU A 271 -13.44 -21.94 9.35
CA GLU A 271 -12.19 -22.68 9.17
C GLU A 271 -11.10 -21.84 8.52
N ILE A 272 -11.42 -21.01 7.50
CA ILE A 272 -10.49 -20.03 6.91
C ILE A 272 -9.97 -19.06 7.97
N SER A 273 -10.88 -18.49 8.78
CA SER A 273 -10.54 -17.56 9.87
C SER A 273 -9.56 -18.19 10.88
N LEU A 274 -9.64 -19.51 11.09
CA LEU A 274 -8.76 -20.27 11.98
C LEU A 274 -7.46 -20.78 11.32
N LEU A 275 -7.24 -20.62 10.00
CA LEU A 275 -6.01 -21.09 9.35
C LEU A 275 -4.74 -20.50 9.98
N HIS A 276 -4.80 -19.25 10.48
CA HIS A 276 -3.67 -18.59 11.12
C HIS A 276 -3.18 -19.27 12.41
N THR A 277 -4.02 -20.11 13.06
CA THR A 277 -3.62 -20.91 14.23
C THR A 277 -3.12 -22.30 13.84
N LYS A 278 -3.56 -22.84 12.70
CA LYS A 278 -3.21 -24.18 12.19
C LYS A 278 -1.93 -24.21 11.34
N VAL A 279 -1.61 -23.11 10.65
CA VAL A 279 -0.56 -23.02 9.62
C VAL A 279 0.69 -22.31 10.13
N ASP A 280 1.86 -22.94 9.93
CA ASP A 280 3.17 -22.38 10.29
C ASP A 280 3.80 -21.58 9.14
N LEU A 281 3.61 -22.06 7.89
CA LEU A 281 4.23 -21.51 6.68
C LEU A 281 3.22 -21.50 5.53
N LEU A 282 3.24 -20.47 4.69
CA LEU A 282 2.42 -20.38 3.48
C LEU A 282 3.33 -20.37 2.24
N ILE A 283 3.01 -21.19 1.24
CA ILE A 283 3.70 -21.19 -0.07
C ILE A 283 2.70 -20.76 -1.15
N THR A 284 3.09 -19.83 -2.02
CA THR A 284 2.29 -19.48 -3.21
C THR A 284 3.01 -19.91 -4.48
N LEU A 285 2.31 -20.61 -5.38
CA LEU A 285 2.80 -20.98 -6.71
C LEU A 285 2.08 -20.14 -7.77
N GLY A 286 2.72 -19.08 -8.28
CA GLY A 286 2.08 -18.23 -9.27
C GLY A 286 2.80 -16.91 -9.58
N GLY A 287 2.17 -15.81 -9.20
CA GLY A 287 2.66 -14.44 -9.35
C GLY A 287 2.12 -13.55 -8.24
N ASP A 288 2.35 -12.26 -8.30
CA ASP A 288 2.01 -11.33 -7.21
C ASP A 288 0.50 -11.34 -6.85
N GLY A 289 -0.39 -11.50 -7.83
CA GLY A 289 -1.83 -11.69 -7.58
C GLY A 289 -2.19 -12.96 -6.79
N THR A 290 -1.33 -13.99 -6.80
CA THR A 290 -1.45 -15.18 -5.93
C THR A 290 -1.04 -14.86 -4.49
N VAL A 291 -0.12 -13.92 -4.29
CA VAL A 291 0.26 -13.39 -2.95
C VAL A 291 -0.83 -12.49 -2.39
N LEU A 292 -1.46 -11.64 -3.23
CA LEU A 292 -2.65 -10.87 -2.85
C LEU A 292 -3.81 -11.80 -2.44
N TRP A 293 -4.08 -12.84 -3.22
CA TRP A 293 -5.09 -13.84 -2.86
C TRP A 293 -4.78 -14.51 -1.52
N ALA A 294 -3.56 -15.01 -1.36
CA ALA A 294 -3.10 -15.62 -0.12
C ALA A 294 -3.26 -14.69 1.09
N ALA A 295 -2.90 -13.41 0.97
CA ALA A 295 -3.04 -12.44 2.05
C ALA A 295 -4.50 -12.06 2.35
N SER A 296 -5.36 -11.99 1.33
CA SER A 296 -6.78 -11.62 1.49
C SER A 296 -7.60 -12.61 2.31
N MET A 297 -7.16 -13.88 2.39
CA MET A 297 -7.78 -14.90 3.25
C MET A 297 -7.57 -14.65 4.75
N PHE A 298 -6.57 -13.85 5.15
CA PHE A 298 -6.21 -13.65 6.56
C PHE A 298 -6.64 -12.27 7.05
N LYS A 299 -7.83 -12.21 7.67
CA LYS A 299 -8.38 -11.00 8.32
C LYS A 299 -7.62 -10.54 9.57
N GLY A 300 -6.53 -11.23 9.94
CA GLY A 300 -5.67 -10.94 11.10
C GLY A 300 -4.20 -11.28 10.80
N PRO A 301 -3.44 -11.85 11.75
CA PRO A 301 -2.06 -12.29 11.52
C PRO A 301 -1.92 -13.27 10.36
N VAL A 302 -0.87 -13.10 9.55
CA VAL A 302 -0.60 -13.95 8.37
C VAL A 302 0.67 -14.79 8.63
N PRO A 303 0.67 -16.11 8.38
CA PRO A 303 1.89 -16.91 8.42
C PRO A 303 2.93 -16.41 7.40
N PRO A 304 4.24 -16.63 7.63
CA PRO A 304 5.29 -16.28 6.66
C PRO A 304 5.02 -16.88 5.28
N ILE A 305 4.95 -16.02 4.26
CA ILE A 305 4.73 -16.43 2.87
C ILE A 305 6.08 -16.65 2.18
N VAL A 306 6.22 -17.76 1.45
CA VAL A 306 7.33 -18.09 0.55
C VAL A 306 6.78 -18.13 -0.89
N PRO A 307 6.92 -17.04 -1.65
CA PRO A 307 6.19 -16.89 -2.91
C PRO A 307 7.08 -17.19 -4.13
N PHE A 308 6.76 -18.28 -4.84
CA PHE A 308 7.45 -18.72 -6.05
C PHE A 308 6.81 -18.14 -7.32
N SER A 309 7.65 -17.56 -8.18
CA SER A 309 7.30 -17.14 -9.53
C SER A 309 7.13 -18.35 -10.45
N MET A 310 6.15 -18.28 -11.35
CA MET A 310 5.81 -19.31 -12.34
C MET A 310 5.90 -18.75 -13.77
N GLY A 311 6.87 -17.86 -14.00
CA GLY A 311 6.99 -17.04 -15.21
C GLY A 311 7.96 -15.88 -14.96
N SER A 312 7.63 -14.69 -15.46
CA SER A 312 8.37 -13.45 -15.14
C SER A 312 8.39 -13.16 -13.63
N LEU A 313 9.52 -12.63 -13.13
CA LEU A 313 9.67 -12.21 -11.74
C LEU A 313 8.71 -11.05 -11.42
N GLY A 314 7.99 -11.13 -10.31
CA GLY A 314 7.17 -10.03 -9.79
C GLY A 314 7.91 -9.21 -8.73
N PHE A 315 7.24 -8.21 -8.17
CA PHE A 315 7.69 -7.45 -7.00
C PHE A 315 7.43 -8.19 -5.68
N MET A 316 6.50 -9.15 -5.67
CA MET A 316 6.16 -9.93 -4.49
C MET A 316 6.76 -11.34 -4.47
N THR A 317 7.28 -11.84 -5.60
CA THR A 317 7.61 -13.24 -5.88
C THR A 317 9.09 -13.46 -6.26
N PRO A 318 10.06 -13.33 -5.32
CA PRO A 318 11.50 -13.33 -5.65
C PRO A 318 12.09 -14.73 -5.91
N PHE A 319 11.40 -15.81 -5.54
CA PHE A 319 11.92 -17.18 -5.69
C PHE A 319 11.54 -17.81 -7.02
N HIS A 320 12.51 -18.34 -7.77
CA HIS A 320 12.23 -19.12 -8.98
C HIS A 320 11.74 -20.53 -8.66
N SER A 321 10.63 -20.94 -9.29
CA SER A 321 10.00 -22.25 -9.05
C SER A 321 10.90 -23.46 -9.32
N GLU A 322 11.88 -23.35 -10.22
CA GLU A 322 12.81 -24.44 -10.55
C GLU A 322 13.68 -24.86 -9.35
N GLN A 323 14.01 -23.92 -8.47
CA GLN A 323 14.92 -24.11 -7.33
C GLN A 323 14.17 -24.36 -6.02
N TYR A 324 12.88 -24.74 -6.08
CA TYR A 324 12.00 -24.78 -4.90
C TYR A 324 12.51 -25.68 -3.76
N ARG A 325 13.23 -26.76 -4.08
CA ARG A 325 13.75 -27.71 -3.10
C ARG A 325 14.75 -27.01 -2.19
N ASP A 326 15.82 -26.47 -2.77
CA ASP A 326 16.92 -25.83 -2.05
C ASP A 326 16.43 -24.58 -1.30
N CYS A 327 15.55 -23.78 -1.94
CA CYS A 327 14.91 -22.63 -1.30
C CYS A 327 14.06 -23.04 -0.08
N LEU A 328 13.26 -24.11 -0.18
CA LEU A 328 12.47 -24.59 0.96
C LEU A 328 13.31 -25.27 2.03
N GLU A 329 14.43 -25.92 1.70
CA GLU A 329 15.35 -26.44 2.72
C GLU A 329 16.01 -25.30 3.52
N ALA A 330 16.41 -24.22 2.86
CA ALA A 330 16.91 -23.01 3.53
C ALA A 330 15.83 -22.35 4.41
N VAL A 331 14.61 -22.22 3.90
CA VAL A 331 13.44 -21.69 4.65
C VAL A 331 13.11 -22.52 5.89
N LEU A 332 12.99 -23.84 5.75
CA LEU A 332 12.57 -24.73 6.84
C LEU A 332 13.64 -24.82 7.94
N LYS A 333 14.92 -24.70 7.58
CA LYS A 333 16.06 -24.67 8.51
C LYS A 333 16.25 -23.29 9.19
N GLY A 334 16.07 -22.22 8.42
CA GLY A 334 16.34 -20.84 8.85
C GLY A 334 17.83 -20.55 9.15
N PRO A 335 18.14 -19.31 9.59
CA PRO A 335 17.24 -18.15 9.63
C PRO A 335 16.95 -17.60 8.22
N ILE A 336 15.79 -16.96 8.05
CA ILE A 336 15.30 -16.46 6.76
C ILE A 336 15.26 -14.93 6.76
N SER A 337 15.77 -14.27 5.72
CA SER A 337 15.45 -12.86 5.46
C SER A 337 13.96 -12.70 5.16
N ILE A 338 13.28 -11.74 5.79
CA ILE A 338 11.87 -11.39 5.45
C ILE A 338 11.69 -9.89 5.20
N THR A 339 10.65 -9.55 4.43
CA THR A 339 10.06 -8.22 4.35
C THR A 339 8.71 -8.25 5.07
N LEU A 340 8.45 -7.26 5.93
CA LEU A 340 7.10 -7.00 6.45
C LEU A 340 6.40 -6.04 5.49
N ARG A 341 5.45 -6.55 4.69
CA ARG A 341 4.65 -5.73 3.77
C ARG A 341 3.42 -5.23 4.51
N HIS A 342 3.36 -3.93 4.77
CA HIS A 342 2.23 -3.32 5.48
C HIS A 342 0.92 -3.47 4.70
N ARG A 343 -0.22 -3.42 5.40
CA ARG A 343 -1.56 -3.41 4.82
C ARG A 343 -2.31 -2.15 5.22
N LEU A 344 -3.20 -1.65 4.37
CA LEU A 344 -4.22 -0.69 4.78
C LEU A 344 -5.39 -1.44 5.43
N GLN A 345 -5.99 -0.84 6.46
CA GLN A 345 -7.31 -1.20 6.96
C GLN A 345 -8.30 -0.13 6.54
N CYS A 346 -9.39 -0.55 5.89
CA CYS A 346 -10.34 0.33 5.23
C CYS A 346 -11.77 -0.04 5.62
N HIS A 347 -12.59 0.94 6.03
CA HIS A 347 -14.03 0.74 6.24
C HIS A 347 -14.82 1.87 5.57
N ILE A 348 -16.08 1.59 5.25
CA ILE A 348 -17.01 2.57 4.68
C ILE A 348 -17.95 3.02 5.79
N ILE A 349 -18.05 4.33 5.99
CA ILE A 349 -19.10 4.97 6.78
C ILE A 349 -20.16 5.42 5.79
N ARG A 350 -21.39 4.92 5.96
CA ARG A 350 -22.57 5.39 5.25
C ARG A 350 -23.22 6.53 6.02
N ASP A 351 -23.49 7.63 5.34
CA ASP A 351 -24.24 8.77 5.88
C ASP A 351 -25.38 9.15 4.93
N LYS A 352 -26.59 8.75 5.31
CA LYS A 352 -27.83 8.97 4.54
C LYS A 352 -28.51 10.31 4.89
N ALA A 353 -27.79 11.22 5.57
CA ALA A 353 -28.30 12.46 6.16
C ALA A 353 -29.47 12.28 7.16
N THR A 354 -29.60 11.08 7.75
CA THR A 354 -30.64 10.71 8.73
C THR A 354 -30.19 10.85 10.19
N ASN A 355 -29.00 11.41 10.44
CA ASN A 355 -28.28 11.40 11.73
C ASN A 355 -27.91 10.00 12.27
N GLU A 356 -28.06 8.95 11.45
CA GLU A 356 -27.63 7.59 11.78
C GLU A 356 -26.47 7.17 10.87
N TYR A 357 -25.36 6.75 11.46
CA TYR A 357 -24.14 6.33 10.77
C TYR A 357 -24.04 4.79 10.77
N GLU A 358 -23.99 4.19 9.59
CA GLU A 358 -23.80 2.76 9.41
C GLU A 358 -22.34 2.50 8.97
N THR A 359 -21.58 1.74 9.76
CA THR A 359 -20.17 1.42 9.46
C THR A 359 -20.04 -0.02 8.99
N GLU A 360 -19.51 -0.22 7.78
CA GLU A 360 -19.31 -1.54 7.20
C GLU A 360 -18.10 -2.31 7.79
N GLU A 361 -18.05 -3.63 7.55
CA GLU A 361 -16.91 -4.48 7.90
C GLU A 361 -15.58 -3.92 7.36
N THR A 362 -14.54 -3.98 8.18
CA THR A 362 -13.19 -3.55 7.79
C THR A 362 -12.55 -4.51 6.79
N MET A 363 -12.21 -3.98 5.62
CA MET A 363 -11.42 -4.64 4.58
C MET A 363 -9.93 -4.43 4.84
N LEU A 364 -9.12 -5.47 4.65
CA LEU A 364 -7.66 -5.38 4.68
C LEU A 364 -7.10 -5.47 3.25
N VAL A 365 -6.15 -4.60 2.95
CA VAL A 365 -5.67 -4.31 1.59
C VAL A 365 -4.14 -4.33 1.57
N LEU A 366 -3.52 -5.05 0.63
CA LEU A 366 -2.06 -5.21 0.56
C LEU A 366 -1.39 -4.31 -0.49
N ASN A 367 -2.06 -3.99 -1.59
CA ASN A 367 -1.58 -3.05 -2.59
C ASN A 367 -2.33 -1.71 -2.52
N GLU A 368 -3.61 -1.66 -2.89
CA GLU A 368 -4.33 -0.40 -2.99
C GLU A 368 -5.85 -0.51 -2.79
N VAL A 369 -6.42 0.56 -2.21
CA VAL A 369 -7.84 0.86 -2.29
C VAL A 369 -8.03 1.97 -3.32
N THR A 370 -8.80 1.66 -4.36
CA THR A 370 -9.01 2.52 -5.53
C THR A 370 -10.44 3.05 -5.52
N ILE A 371 -10.59 4.37 -5.61
CA ILE A 371 -11.88 5.07 -5.70
C ILE A 371 -12.01 5.67 -7.10
N ASP A 372 -13.04 5.32 -7.86
CA ASP A 372 -13.18 5.65 -9.29
C ASP A 372 -14.62 6.09 -9.67
N ARG A 373 -14.80 6.85 -10.77
CA ARG A 373 -16.13 7.32 -11.24
C ARG A 373 -17.02 6.22 -11.86
N GLY A 374 -16.49 5.03 -12.05
CA GLY A 374 -17.15 3.92 -12.73
C GLY A 374 -17.65 4.28 -14.12
N ILE A 375 -18.91 3.92 -14.37
CA ILE A 375 -19.59 4.19 -15.65
C ILE A 375 -20.05 5.65 -15.80
N SER A 376 -19.86 6.52 -14.81
CA SER A 376 -20.23 7.93 -14.91
C SER A 376 -19.37 8.65 -15.97
N SER A 377 -20.01 9.47 -16.80
CA SER A 377 -19.34 10.38 -17.72
C SER A 377 -18.88 11.68 -17.04
N PHE A 378 -19.36 11.95 -15.82
CA PHE A 378 -18.88 13.05 -14.99
C PHE A 378 -17.62 12.65 -14.22
N LEU A 379 -16.74 13.63 -13.96
CA LEU A 379 -15.60 13.44 -13.07
C LEU A 379 -16.08 13.07 -11.66
N THR A 380 -15.25 12.30 -10.93
CA THR A 380 -15.40 12.20 -9.48
C THR A 380 -15.29 13.57 -8.83
N ASN A 381 -15.89 13.71 -7.65
CA ASN A 381 -15.68 14.85 -6.76
C ASN A 381 -15.53 14.25 -5.35
N LEU A 382 -14.30 14.17 -4.83
CA LEU A 382 -13.98 13.47 -3.57
C LEU A 382 -13.26 14.41 -2.60
N GLU A 383 -13.88 14.73 -1.48
CA GLU A 383 -13.21 15.52 -0.44
C GLU A 383 -12.28 14.63 0.39
N CYS A 384 -11.00 15.01 0.44
CA CYS A 384 -9.95 14.26 1.10
C CYS A 384 -9.48 14.97 2.36
N TYR A 385 -9.47 14.22 3.47
CA TYR A 385 -9.07 14.67 4.79
C TYR A 385 -7.96 13.76 5.34
N CYS A 386 -7.02 14.33 6.08
CA CYS A 386 -5.93 13.63 6.75
C CYS A 386 -5.94 14.07 8.23
N ASP A 387 -6.14 13.12 9.15
CA ASP A 387 -6.34 13.40 10.59
C ASP A 387 -7.35 14.54 10.83
N ASN A 388 -8.51 14.43 10.15
CA ASN A 388 -9.60 15.42 10.08
C ASN A 388 -9.26 16.79 9.46
N SER A 389 -8.01 17.06 9.10
CA SER A 389 -7.61 18.27 8.36
C SER A 389 -7.93 18.12 6.87
N PHE A 390 -8.64 19.09 6.29
CA PHE A 390 -8.92 19.10 4.84
C PHE A 390 -7.62 19.21 4.03
N VAL A 391 -7.42 18.29 3.09
CA VAL A 391 -6.26 18.25 2.20
C VAL A 391 -6.59 18.91 0.86
N THR A 392 -7.61 18.39 0.16
CA THR A 392 -8.02 18.83 -1.17
C THR A 392 -9.35 18.17 -1.58
N CYS A 393 -9.95 18.65 -2.67
CA CYS A 393 -11.00 17.91 -3.38
C CYS A 393 -10.41 17.29 -4.65
N VAL A 394 -10.56 15.99 -4.84
CA VAL A 394 -10.15 15.28 -6.06
C VAL A 394 -11.24 15.43 -7.11
N GLN A 395 -10.85 15.98 -8.27
CA GLN A 395 -11.67 16.05 -9.46
C GLN A 395 -10.90 15.43 -10.61
N GLY A 396 -11.39 14.29 -11.12
CA GLY A 396 -10.70 13.45 -12.10
C GLY A 396 -11.41 12.10 -12.31
N ASP A 397 -10.70 11.11 -12.86
CA ASP A 397 -11.21 9.74 -12.95
C ASP A 397 -11.34 9.08 -11.57
N GLY A 398 -10.49 9.47 -10.59
CA GLY A 398 -10.52 8.90 -9.25
C GLY A 398 -9.29 9.20 -8.38
N LEU A 399 -9.10 8.39 -7.33
CA LEU A 399 -8.01 8.43 -6.37
C LEU A 399 -7.59 7.01 -5.96
N ILE A 400 -6.29 6.76 -5.86
CA ILE A 400 -5.71 5.55 -5.28
C ILE A 400 -5.09 5.90 -3.93
N LEU A 401 -5.44 5.16 -2.87
CA LEU A 401 -4.67 5.09 -1.62
C LEU A 401 -3.95 3.74 -1.58
N SER A 402 -2.63 3.74 -1.45
CA SER A 402 -1.81 2.54 -1.66
C SER A 402 -0.74 2.34 -0.58
N THR A 403 -0.38 1.09 -0.30
CA THR A 403 0.78 0.75 0.53
C THR A 403 2.07 1.00 -0.25
N THR A 404 3.22 0.97 0.43
CA THR A 404 4.52 0.94 -0.25
C THR A 404 4.75 -0.34 -1.07
N SER A 405 3.98 -1.41 -0.86
CA SER A 405 3.98 -2.60 -1.74
C SER A 405 3.11 -2.43 -2.99
N GLY A 406 1.98 -1.71 -2.90
CA GLY A 406 1.17 -1.32 -4.07
C GLY A 406 1.77 -0.19 -4.90
N SER A 407 2.85 0.44 -4.43
CA SER A 407 3.60 1.47 -5.16
C SER A 407 4.12 1.02 -6.53
N THR A 408 4.20 -0.29 -6.78
CA THR A 408 4.59 -0.91 -8.06
C THR A 408 3.41 -1.56 -8.80
N ALA A 409 2.18 -1.39 -8.30
CA ALA A 409 0.94 -1.91 -8.87
C ALA A 409 0.14 -0.78 -9.56
N TYR A 410 -1.16 -0.61 -9.29
CA TYR A 410 -1.98 0.36 -10.03
C TYR A 410 -1.56 1.81 -9.74
N SER A 411 -1.04 2.09 -8.53
CA SER A 411 -0.44 3.38 -8.19
C SER A 411 0.69 3.78 -9.17
N LEU A 412 1.52 2.85 -9.64
CA LEU A 412 2.59 3.15 -10.60
C LEU A 412 2.01 3.56 -11.97
N ALA A 413 0.98 2.85 -12.43
CA ALA A 413 0.32 3.12 -13.71
C ALA A 413 -0.41 4.49 -13.71
N ALA A 414 -0.90 4.94 -12.56
CA ALA A 414 -1.45 6.29 -12.37
C ALA A 414 -0.39 7.40 -12.18
N GLY A 415 0.90 7.08 -12.31
CA GLY A 415 2.00 8.05 -12.18
C GLY A 415 2.50 8.28 -10.75
N GLY A 416 2.11 7.42 -9.80
CA GLY A 416 2.69 7.36 -8.47
C GLY A 416 4.17 6.97 -8.48
N SER A 417 4.90 7.31 -7.42
CA SER A 417 6.29 6.90 -7.27
C SER A 417 6.37 5.44 -6.78
N MET A 418 7.33 4.67 -7.31
CA MET A 418 7.73 3.40 -6.68
C MET A 418 8.39 3.69 -5.33
N VAL A 419 8.08 2.89 -4.32
CA VAL A 419 8.60 3.03 -2.96
C VAL A 419 9.08 1.67 -2.45
N HIS A 420 10.24 1.65 -1.80
CA HIS A 420 10.79 0.42 -1.23
C HIS A 420 9.87 -0.11 -0.11
N PRO A 421 9.55 -1.42 -0.04
CA PRO A 421 8.48 -1.94 0.83
C PRO A 421 8.76 -1.86 2.34
N GLN A 422 10.00 -1.58 2.77
CA GLN A 422 10.34 -1.27 4.16
C GLN A 422 10.13 0.21 4.54
N VAL A 423 9.75 1.09 3.60
CA VAL A 423 9.39 2.47 3.94
C VAL A 423 7.99 2.47 4.55
N PRO A 424 7.80 3.04 5.75
CA PRO A 424 6.47 3.21 6.34
C PRO A 424 5.76 4.41 5.70
N GLY A 425 4.60 4.19 5.08
CA GLY A 425 3.78 5.28 4.55
C GLY A 425 2.58 4.82 3.72
N ILE A 426 1.67 5.77 3.50
CA ILE A 426 0.49 5.62 2.64
C ILE A 426 0.69 6.52 1.41
N LEU A 427 0.69 5.93 0.23
CA LEU A 427 0.72 6.66 -1.04
C LEU A 427 -0.68 7.20 -1.35
N PHE A 428 -0.73 8.43 -1.83
CA PHE A 428 -1.93 9.12 -2.30
C PHE A 428 -1.70 9.50 -3.76
N THR A 429 -2.33 8.81 -4.70
CA THR A 429 -2.08 8.95 -6.15
C THR A 429 -3.39 9.27 -6.88
N PRO A 430 -3.59 10.51 -7.38
CA PRO A 430 -4.81 10.88 -8.11
C PRO A 430 -4.84 10.24 -9.51
N ILE A 431 -6.00 9.79 -9.96
CA ILE A 431 -6.20 9.20 -11.29
C ILE A 431 -6.74 10.28 -12.23
N CYS A 432 -5.99 10.61 -13.28
CA CYS A 432 -6.33 11.61 -14.30
C CYS A 432 -6.94 12.91 -13.71
N PRO A 433 -6.25 13.60 -12.78
CA PRO A 433 -6.78 14.80 -12.15
C PRO A 433 -6.94 15.94 -13.16
N HIS A 434 -8.08 16.64 -13.10
CA HIS A 434 -8.37 17.83 -13.90
C HIS A 434 -7.44 19.01 -13.54
N SER A 435 -6.86 19.01 -12.33
CA SER A 435 -5.85 19.98 -11.93
C SER A 435 -4.44 19.51 -12.28
N LEU A 436 -3.78 20.21 -13.22
CA LEU A 436 -2.40 19.94 -13.66
C LEU A 436 -1.34 20.12 -12.56
N SER A 437 -1.68 20.80 -11.46
CA SER A 437 -0.81 20.94 -10.29
C SER A 437 -0.87 19.76 -9.32
N PHE A 438 -1.84 18.85 -9.49
CA PHE A 438 -2.04 17.73 -8.58
C PHE A 438 -0.96 16.65 -8.81
N ARG A 439 -0.07 16.51 -7.83
CA ARG A 439 0.97 15.46 -7.81
C ARG A 439 0.66 14.40 -6.75
N PRO A 440 1.14 13.16 -6.92
CA PRO A 440 1.06 12.15 -5.86
C PRO A 440 1.77 12.62 -4.58
N LEU A 441 1.27 12.17 -3.43
CA LEU A 441 1.84 12.44 -2.12
C LEU A 441 2.20 11.11 -1.43
N ILE A 442 3.12 11.16 -0.47
CA ILE A 442 3.40 10.05 0.45
C ILE A 442 3.17 10.59 1.86
N LEU A 443 2.24 9.97 2.58
CA LEU A 443 1.84 10.33 3.94
C LEU A 443 2.50 9.36 4.96
N PRO A 444 2.78 9.80 6.19
CA PRO A 444 3.28 8.91 7.24
C PRO A 444 2.31 7.76 7.56
N GLU A 445 2.81 6.61 8.01
CA GLU A 445 1.98 5.43 8.30
C GLU A 445 0.93 5.63 9.42
N HIS A 446 1.11 6.61 10.29
CA HIS A 446 0.26 6.82 11.47
C HIS A 446 -1.01 7.64 11.19
N VAL A 447 -1.13 8.26 10.01
CA VAL A 447 -2.27 9.14 9.70
C VAL A 447 -3.49 8.32 9.28
N THR A 448 -4.68 8.87 9.56
CA THR A 448 -5.94 8.37 9.01
C THR A 448 -6.39 9.25 7.86
N VAL A 449 -6.53 8.65 6.67
CA VAL A 449 -7.05 9.30 5.47
C VAL A 449 -8.54 9.01 5.35
N ARG A 450 -9.36 10.05 5.27
CA ARG A 450 -10.81 9.95 5.02
C ARG A 450 -11.13 10.57 3.66
N VAL A 451 -11.80 9.83 2.80
CA VAL A 451 -12.21 10.27 1.45
C VAL A 451 -13.72 10.18 1.35
N GLN A 452 -14.39 11.31 1.20
CA GLN A 452 -15.85 11.43 1.20
C GLN A 452 -16.39 11.83 -0.17
N VAL A 453 -17.50 11.25 -0.59
CA VAL A 453 -18.30 11.74 -1.71
C VAL A 453 -19.24 12.82 -1.16
N PRO A 454 -19.12 14.10 -1.54
CA PRO A 454 -19.92 15.16 -0.93
C PRO A 454 -21.41 15.03 -1.26
N PHE A 455 -22.27 15.49 -0.35
CA PHE A 455 -23.74 15.48 -0.52
C PHE A 455 -24.25 16.21 -1.78
N ASN A 456 -23.46 17.13 -2.35
CA ASN A 456 -23.77 17.85 -3.58
C ASN A 456 -23.17 17.21 -4.85
N SER A 457 -22.56 16.01 -4.75
CA SER A 457 -22.00 15.29 -5.89
C SER A 457 -23.08 14.90 -6.91
N ARG A 458 -22.75 15.01 -8.20
CA ARG A 458 -23.66 14.68 -9.32
C ARG A 458 -23.66 13.20 -9.69
N SER A 459 -22.69 12.43 -9.20
CA SER A 459 -22.66 10.97 -9.34
C SER A 459 -22.03 10.33 -8.11
N SER A 460 -22.41 9.07 -7.87
CA SER A 460 -21.70 8.18 -6.95
C SER A 460 -20.27 7.92 -7.43
N ALA A 461 -19.42 7.51 -6.50
CA ALA A 461 -18.14 6.91 -6.79
C ALA A 461 -18.22 5.40 -6.56
N TRP A 462 -17.16 4.68 -6.90
CA TRP A 462 -17.00 3.26 -6.63
C TRP A 462 -15.67 3.05 -5.93
N VAL A 463 -15.62 2.17 -4.94
CA VAL A 463 -14.40 1.77 -4.25
C VAL A 463 -14.11 0.29 -4.48
N SER A 464 -12.85 -0.07 -4.70
CA SER A 464 -12.37 -1.46 -4.83
C SER A 464 -11.11 -1.68 -4.01
N PHE A 465 -10.91 -2.91 -3.56
CA PHE A 465 -9.90 -3.31 -2.57
C PHE A 465 -9.00 -4.38 -3.20
N ASP A 466 -7.71 -4.10 -3.44
CA ASP A 466 -6.79 -4.96 -4.21
C ASP A 466 -7.40 -5.43 -5.57
N GLY A 467 -8.14 -4.53 -6.22
CA GLY A 467 -8.86 -4.80 -7.48
C GLY A 467 -10.14 -5.65 -7.35
N LYS A 468 -10.61 -5.92 -6.13
CA LYS A 468 -11.78 -6.77 -5.83
C LYS A 468 -12.86 -6.01 -5.05
N ASP A 469 -13.93 -6.74 -4.71
CA ASP A 469 -14.94 -6.37 -3.70
C ASP A 469 -15.52 -4.96 -3.90
N ARG A 470 -15.85 -4.67 -5.16
CA ARG A 470 -16.17 -3.31 -5.63
C ARG A 470 -17.53 -2.86 -5.12
N LYS A 471 -17.55 -1.84 -4.27
CA LYS A 471 -18.74 -1.25 -3.63
C LYS A 471 -19.02 0.15 -4.20
N GLN A 472 -20.29 0.52 -4.33
CA GLN A 472 -20.68 1.90 -4.64
C GLN A 472 -20.54 2.78 -3.39
N LEU A 473 -20.14 4.04 -3.55
CA LEU A 473 -20.17 5.11 -2.55
C LEU A 473 -21.16 6.18 -3.01
N GLU A 474 -22.20 6.44 -2.24
CA GLU A 474 -23.24 7.42 -2.54
C GLU A 474 -22.90 8.80 -1.94
N ALA A 475 -23.68 9.82 -2.28
CA ALA A 475 -23.43 11.18 -1.81
C ALA A 475 -23.69 11.29 -0.30
N GLY A 476 -22.63 11.58 0.47
CA GLY A 476 -22.58 11.50 1.93
C GLY A 476 -21.52 10.52 2.42
N ASP A 477 -21.37 9.38 1.74
CA ASP A 477 -20.53 8.25 2.19
C ASP A 477 -19.03 8.59 2.20
N ALA A 478 -18.32 8.00 3.17
CA ALA A 478 -16.88 8.16 3.32
C ALA A 478 -16.15 6.81 3.45
N LEU A 479 -15.07 6.66 2.68
CA LEU A 479 -14.04 5.66 2.97
C LEU A 479 -13.11 6.23 4.06
N VAL A 480 -12.85 5.44 5.10
CA VAL A 480 -11.80 5.71 6.10
C VAL A 480 -10.71 4.66 5.93
N CYS A 481 -9.46 5.12 5.82
CA CYS A 481 -8.28 4.32 5.52
C CYS A 481 -7.14 4.67 6.50
N SER A 482 -6.54 3.66 7.11
CA SER A 482 -5.37 3.79 8.00
C SER A 482 -4.46 2.57 7.88
N MET A 483 -3.30 2.55 8.53
CA MET A 483 -2.42 1.38 8.50
C MET A 483 -2.93 0.26 9.42
N ALA A 484 -2.95 -0.98 8.92
CA ALA A 484 -3.40 -2.15 9.67
C ALA A 484 -2.29 -2.69 10.60
N PRO A 485 -2.62 -3.18 11.81
CA PRO A 485 -1.63 -3.70 12.76
C PRO A 485 -1.05 -5.07 12.38
N TRP A 486 -1.51 -5.69 11.29
CA TRP A 486 -1.10 -7.03 10.84
C TRP A 486 -0.43 -6.98 9.45
N PRO A 487 0.87 -6.67 9.35
CA PRO A 487 1.61 -6.74 8.11
C PRO A 487 1.75 -8.20 7.62
N VAL A 488 1.99 -8.36 6.33
CA VAL A 488 2.24 -9.65 5.68
C VAL A 488 3.74 -9.90 5.63
N SER A 489 4.23 -10.85 6.43
CA SER A 489 5.61 -11.31 6.38
C SER A 489 5.84 -12.17 5.14
N THR A 490 6.72 -11.73 4.24
CA THR A 490 7.12 -12.48 3.04
C THR A 490 8.62 -12.75 3.05
N ALA A 491 9.04 -13.98 2.80
CA ALA A 491 10.44 -14.35 2.69
C ALA A 491 11.13 -13.67 1.49
N CYS A 492 12.40 -13.34 1.66
CA CYS A 492 13.30 -12.83 0.62
C CYS A 492 14.22 -13.96 0.13
N GLN A 493 14.62 -13.91 -1.15
CA GLN A 493 15.66 -14.80 -1.68
C GLN A 493 17.04 -14.43 -1.12
N VAL A 494 17.32 -13.13 -0.92
CA VAL A 494 18.58 -12.66 -0.33
C VAL A 494 18.31 -11.69 0.83
N GLU A 495 17.75 -10.51 0.52
CA GLU A 495 17.47 -9.43 1.47
C GLU A 495 16.51 -8.42 0.82
N SER A 496 15.70 -7.73 1.62
CA SER A 496 14.55 -6.94 1.13
C SER A 496 14.91 -5.95 0.04
N THR A 497 16.09 -5.32 0.13
CA THR A 497 16.56 -4.32 -0.84
C THR A 497 17.18 -4.96 -2.08
N ASN A 498 17.88 -6.10 -1.96
CA ASN A 498 18.41 -6.79 -3.13
C ASN A 498 17.27 -7.37 -3.98
N ASP A 499 16.31 -8.04 -3.34
CA ASP A 499 15.11 -8.57 -3.97
C ASP A 499 14.31 -7.46 -4.69
N PHE A 500 14.06 -6.32 -4.03
CA PHE A 500 13.32 -5.20 -4.61
C PHE A 500 14.06 -4.54 -5.79
N LEU A 501 15.36 -4.25 -5.65
CA LEU A 501 16.16 -3.67 -6.75
C LEU A 501 16.27 -4.64 -7.93
N ARG A 502 16.29 -5.95 -7.67
CA ARG A 502 16.25 -6.96 -8.72
C ARG A 502 14.90 -7.00 -9.43
N SER A 503 13.76 -6.92 -8.72
CA SER A 503 12.45 -6.81 -9.37
C SER A 503 12.31 -5.55 -10.23
N ILE A 504 12.94 -4.42 -9.84
CA ILE A 504 13.03 -3.23 -10.70
C ILE A 504 13.85 -3.52 -11.96
N HIS A 505 15.03 -4.13 -11.82
CA HIS A 505 15.91 -4.42 -12.96
C HIS A 505 15.31 -5.46 -13.92
N ASP A 506 14.99 -6.65 -13.41
CA ASP A 506 14.53 -7.81 -14.18
C ASP A 506 13.09 -7.64 -14.67
N GLY A 507 12.23 -6.94 -13.90
CA GLY A 507 10.83 -6.70 -14.23
C GLY A 507 10.61 -5.49 -15.14
N LEU A 508 11.16 -4.32 -14.80
CA LEU A 508 10.92 -3.07 -15.54
C LEU A 508 12.01 -2.72 -16.57
N HIS A 509 13.11 -3.49 -16.64
CA HIS A 509 14.25 -3.20 -17.52
C HIS A 509 14.77 -1.76 -17.33
N TRP A 510 14.79 -1.32 -16.06
CA TRP A 510 14.85 0.09 -15.67
C TRP A 510 16.06 0.84 -16.26
N ASN A 511 15.78 1.75 -17.19
CA ASN A 511 16.78 2.55 -17.93
C ASN A 511 17.91 1.70 -18.56
N VAL A 512 17.62 0.46 -18.96
CA VAL A 512 18.56 -0.39 -19.72
C VAL A 512 18.78 0.22 -21.11
N ARG A 513 19.88 0.96 -21.26
CA ARG A 513 20.34 1.52 -22.53
C ARG A 513 21.43 0.64 -23.11
N LYS A 514 21.45 0.49 -24.45
CA LYS A 514 22.66 0.01 -25.13
C LYS A 514 23.79 1.01 -24.87
N THR A 515 24.90 0.54 -24.30
CA THR A 515 26.12 1.34 -24.17
C THR A 515 26.54 1.83 -25.55
N GLN A 516 26.65 3.15 -25.73
CA GLN A 516 27.18 3.70 -26.98
C GLN A 516 28.66 3.33 -27.09
N SER A 517 29.09 2.83 -28.24
CA SER A 517 30.51 2.71 -28.55
C SER A 517 31.13 4.11 -28.60
N ALA A 518 32.33 4.27 -28.05
CA ALA A 518 33.05 5.55 -28.10
C ALA A 518 33.44 5.92 -29.56
N ASP A 519 33.74 4.90 -30.36
CA ASP A 519 33.86 5.01 -31.81
C ASP A 519 32.45 5.01 -32.44
N GLY A 520 32.24 5.90 -33.40
CA GLY A 520 31.10 5.83 -34.33
C GLY A 520 31.22 4.68 -35.34
N PRO A 521 30.38 4.63 -36.39
CA PRO A 521 30.61 3.72 -37.50
C PRO A 521 32.02 3.96 -38.07
N ARG A 522 32.80 2.90 -38.22
CA ARG A 522 34.06 2.95 -38.97
C ARG A 522 33.69 2.83 -40.44
N ASP A 523 33.80 3.94 -41.18
CA ASP A 523 33.57 3.96 -42.62
C ASP A 523 34.51 2.95 -43.31
N THR A 524 33.96 2.20 -44.28
CA THR A 524 34.63 1.14 -45.04
C THR A 524 34.60 1.43 -46.54
#